data_AF-A0A6J8DBA8-F1
#
_entry.id   AF-A0A6J8DBA8-F1
#
_cell.length_a   1.000
_cell.length_b   1.000
_cell.length_c   1.000
_cell.angle_alpha   90.00
_cell.angle_beta   90.00
_cell.angle_gamma   90.00
#
_symmetry.space_group_name_H-M   'P 1'
#
loop_
_entity.id
_entity.type
_entity.pdbx_description
1 polymer ?
#
loop_
_entity_poly.entity_id
_entity_poly.type
_entity_poly.pdbx_seq_one_letter_code
_entity_poly.pdbx_strand_id
1 'polypeptide(L)'
;MDAVQVKHKSEGVKHCCYGTCNSDTRYRHRDDMKGVFFIPFPKPITQREKCERWIKACGRLQEDFKVDKIKRCTYMCSKHFVGGKGPTDIHPDPMPALLHNDEQLRRFQRKRKAPTPKSKPIKVSKKDVSTAAECLLQLSNQLLPEHESSSSVSLDPESIVACTENMTVGCEKEHKQIAYLQNIKKFKLF
;
A
#
# COMPACT_ATOMS: atom_id res chain seq x y z
N MET A 1 41.41 -9.45 19.06
CA MET A 1 40.60 -9.61 17.83
C MET A 1 39.30 -8.86 18.08
N ASP A 2 39.28 -7.57 17.77
CA ASP A 2 38.16 -6.71 18.15
C ASP A 2 37.00 -6.85 17.17
N ALA A 3 35.83 -7.18 17.70
CA ALA A 3 34.59 -7.28 16.94
C ALA A 3 34.20 -5.90 16.42
N VAL A 4 34.36 -5.68 15.12
CA VAL A 4 33.81 -4.49 14.43
C VAL A 4 32.29 -4.61 14.47
N GLN A 5 31.67 -3.89 15.41
CA GLN A 5 30.23 -3.76 15.48
C GLN A 5 29.74 -2.98 14.25
N VAL A 6 29.31 -3.72 13.21
CA VAL A 6 28.63 -3.14 12.06
C VAL A 6 27.29 -2.61 12.57
N LYS A 7 27.15 -1.29 12.70
CA LYS A 7 25.87 -0.66 13.04
C LYS A 7 24.95 -0.80 11.83
N HIS A 8 24.04 -1.76 11.86
CA HIS A 8 23.00 -1.90 10.85
C HIS A 8 22.03 -0.72 10.96
N LYS A 9 22.26 0.32 10.15
CA LYS A 9 21.31 1.42 9.96
C LYS A 9 20.04 0.83 9.37
N SER A 10 18.91 0.96 10.07
CA SER A 10 17.61 0.52 9.56
C SER A 10 17.29 1.31 8.28
N GLU A 11 17.41 0.63 7.15
CA GLU A 11 17.13 1.22 5.85
C GLU A 11 15.61 1.27 5.68
N GLY A 12 15.03 2.45 5.84
CA GLY A 12 13.60 2.66 5.66
C GLY A 12 13.14 2.27 4.25
N VAL A 13 11.84 2.01 4.10
CA VAL A 13 11.25 1.65 2.81
C VAL A 13 11.43 2.81 1.81
N LYS A 14 11.97 2.50 0.62
CA LYS A 14 12.14 3.46 -0.48
C LYS A 14 11.22 3.06 -1.64
N HIS A 15 10.51 4.05 -2.17
CA HIS A 15 9.63 3.92 -3.33
C HIS A 15 10.12 4.83 -4.45
N CYS A 16 10.07 4.35 -5.69
CA CYS A 16 10.47 5.15 -6.83
C CYS A 16 9.45 6.26 -7.09
N CYS A 17 9.92 7.50 -7.27
CA CYS A 17 9.10 8.65 -7.61
C CYS A 17 8.83 8.79 -9.10
N TYR A 18 9.35 7.90 -9.94
CA TYR A 18 9.06 7.94 -11.38
C TYR A 18 7.60 7.52 -11.64
N GLY A 19 6.91 8.18 -12.58
CA GLY A 19 5.45 8.08 -12.73
C GLY A 19 4.95 6.69 -13.10
N THR A 20 5.67 5.98 -13.96
CA THR A 20 5.33 4.63 -14.45
C THR A 20 6.00 3.50 -13.67
N CYS A 21 6.78 3.83 -12.63
CA CYS A 21 7.60 2.86 -11.92
C CYS A 21 6.96 2.43 -10.59
N ASN A 22 6.98 1.13 -10.33
CA ASN A 22 6.49 0.52 -9.08
C ASN A 22 7.62 -0.11 -8.26
N SER A 23 8.88 0.18 -8.58
CA SER A 23 10.04 -0.31 -7.83
C SER A 23 10.00 0.17 -6.37
N ASP A 24 10.18 -0.77 -5.45
CA ASP A 24 9.99 -0.59 -4.03
C ASP A 24 10.89 -1.56 -3.25
N THR A 25 11.59 -1.06 -2.23
CA THR A 25 12.52 -1.89 -1.44
C THR A 25 11.84 -3.00 -0.64
N ARG A 26 10.51 -2.96 -0.45
CA ARG A 26 9.75 -4.08 0.16
C ARG A 26 9.78 -5.33 -0.71
N TYR A 27 9.96 -5.18 -2.02
CA TYR A 27 9.90 -6.26 -2.99
C TYR A 27 11.27 -6.57 -3.62
N ARG A 28 12.36 -6.45 -2.84
CA ARG A 28 13.74 -6.73 -3.31
C ARG A 28 13.95 -8.15 -3.85
N HIS A 29 13.11 -9.10 -3.44
CA HIS A 29 13.18 -10.50 -3.89
C HIS A 29 12.70 -10.69 -5.34
N ARG A 30 11.97 -9.74 -5.93
CA ARG A 30 11.47 -9.85 -7.30
C ARG A 30 12.63 -9.80 -8.30
N ASP A 31 12.49 -10.55 -9.39
CA ASP A 31 13.51 -10.57 -10.45
C ASP A 31 13.77 -9.19 -11.05
N ASP A 32 12.73 -8.37 -11.19
CA ASP A 32 12.84 -7.03 -11.72
C ASP A 32 13.58 -6.05 -10.78
N MET A 33 13.80 -6.42 -9.51
CA MET A 33 14.49 -5.61 -8.50
C MET A 33 15.95 -6.05 -8.28
N LYS A 34 16.40 -7.13 -8.91
CA LYS A 34 17.80 -7.59 -8.82
C LYS A 34 18.75 -6.51 -9.36
N GLY A 35 19.73 -6.10 -8.55
CA GLY A 35 20.69 -5.05 -8.90
C GLY A 35 20.12 -3.62 -8.93
N VAL A 36 18.84 -3.44 -8.60
CA VAL A 36 18.21 -2.11 -8.59
C VAL A 36 18.50 -1.41 -7.27
N PHE A 37 19.05 -0.20 -7.36
CA PHE A 37 19.30 0.65 -6.19
C PHE A 37 18.53 1.97 -6.31
N PHE A 38 18.37 2.65 -5.18
CA PHE A 38 17.59 3.87 -5.07
C PHE A 38 18.48 5.08 -4.85
N ILE A 39 18.29 6.08 -5.68
CA ILE A 39 19.10 7.28 -5.79
C ILE A 39 18.28 8.43 -5.20
N PRO A 40 18.82 9.18 -4.22
CA PRO A 40 18.11 10.31 -3.65
C PRO A 40 17.89 11.39 -4.70
N PHE A 41 16.73 12.04 -4.64
CA PHE A 41 16.43 13.16 -5.53
C PHE A 41 17.37 14.34 -5.24
N PRO A 42 17.79 15.12 -6.27
CA PRO A 42 18.55 16.34 -6.08
C PRO A 42 17.87 17.28 -5.09
N LYS A 43 18.65 17.84 -4.16
CA LYS A 43 18.11 18.75 -3.15
C LYS A 43 17.64 20.04 -3.83
N PRO A 44 16.37 20.46 -3.66
CA PRO A 44 15.86 21.71 -4.23
C PRO A 44 16.70 22.95 -3.91
N ILE A 45 17.18 23.04 -2.67
CA ILE A 45 17.90 24.21 -2.17
C ILE A 45 19.24 24.40 -2.87
N THR A 46 19.98 23.32 -3.11
CA THR A 46 21.35 23.40 -3.65
C THR A 46 21.44 23.07 -5.14
N GLN A 47 20.47 22.33 -5.68
CA GLN A 47 20.48 21.81 -7.05
C GLN A 47 19.11 21.98 -7.72
N ARG A 48 18.55 23.19 -7.64
CA ARG A 48 17.21 23.49 -8.14
C ARG A 48 17.00 23.11 -9.61
N GLU A 49 17.92 23.50 -10.49
CA GLU A 49 17.80 23.21 -11.93
C GLU A 49 17.84 21.71 -12.24
N LYS A 50 18.70 20.95 -11.54
CA LYS A 50 18.76 19.49 -11.67
C LYS A 50 17.48 18.84 -11.15
N CYS A 51 16.96 19.34 -10.02
CA CYS A 51 15.70 18.91 -9.45
C CYS A 51 14.54 19.10 -10.45
N GLU A 52 14.44 20.26 -11.10
CA GLU A 52 13.43 20.55 -12.11
C GLU A 52 13.54 19.65 -13.35
N ARG A 53 14.76 19.40 -13.85
CA ARG A 53 14.98 18.45 -14.94
C ARG A 53 14.50 17.04 -14.59
N TRP A 54 14.81 16.56 -13.39
CA TRP A 54 14.35 15.26 -12.92
C TRP A 54 12.83 15.20 -12.74
N ILE A 55 12.19 16.28 -12.27
CA ILE A 55 10.73 16.37 -12.15
C ILE A 55 10.08 16.23 -13.53
N LYS A 56 10.58 16.95 -14.54
CA LYS A 56 10.08 16.86 -15.92
C LYS A 56 10.20 15.45 -16.47
N ALA A 57 11.33 14.79 -16.21
CA ALA A 57 11.57 13.43 -16.68
C ALA A 57 10.70 12.36 -15.97
N CYS A 58 10.23 12.59 -14.75
CA CYS A 58 9.38 11.62 -14.03
C CYS A 58 8.02 11.35 -14.69
N GLY A 59 7.51 12.24 -15.56
CA GLY A 59 6.21 12.09 -16.22
C GLY A 59 5.00 12.10 -15.27
N ARG A 60 5.14 12.67 -14.07
CA ARG A 60 4.02 12.92 -13.16
C ARG A 60 3.35 14.23 -13.50
N LEU A 61 2.06 14.36 -13.18
CA LEU A 61 1.35 15.63 -13.27
C LEU A 61 2.08 16.68 -12.42
N GLN A 62 2.36 17.84 -13.03
CA GLN A 62 3.09 18.91 -12.36
C GLN A 62 2.35 19.45 -11.13
N GLU A 63 1.03 19.30 -11.04
CA GLU A 63 0.26 19.70 -9.87
C GLU A 63 0.65 18.88 -8.61
N ASP A 64 0.92 17.59 -8.79
CA ASP A 64 1.21 16.65 -7.71
C ASP A 64 2.72 16.57 -7.38
N PHE A 65 3.58 16.85 -8.35
CA PHE A 65 5.03 16.69 -8.22
C PHE A 65 5.79 17.94 -8.66
N LYS A 66 6.04 18.84 -7.70
CA LYS A 66 6.80 20.09 -7.85
C LYS A 66 8.04 20.10 -6.96
N VAL A 67 8.93 21.07 -7.19
CA VAL A 67 10.16 21.31 -6.43
C VAL A 67 9.89 21.36 -4.92
N ASP A 68 8.83 22.06 -4.50
CA ASP A 68 8.47 22.20 -3.08
C ASP A 68 7.98 20.91 -2.42
N LYS A 69 7.57 19.92 -3.22
CA LYS A 69 7.09 18.61 -2.74
C LYS A 69 8.23 17.60 -2.61
N ILE A 70 9.42 17.91 -3.10
CA ILE A 70 10.59 17.03 -2.99
C ILE A 70 11.09 17.02 -1.55
N LYS A 71 11.12 15.83 -0.96
CA LYS A 71 11.59 15.59 0.42
C LYS A 71 12.87 14.78 0.39
N ARG A 72 13.54 14.68 1.55
CA ARG A 72 14.72 13.80 1.72
C ARG A 72 14.45 12.33 1.40
N CYS A 73 13.19 11.91 1.49
CA CYS A 73 12.74 10.53 1.23
C CYS A 73 12.19 10.33 -0.19
N THR A 74 12.38 11.31 -1.08
CA THR A 74 12.07 11.16 -2.50
C THR A 74 13.25 10.46 -3.18
N TYR A 75 12.99 9.31 -3.80
CA TYR A 75 14.01 8.50 -4.45
C TYR A 75 13.61 8.11 -5.86
N MET A 76 14.58 7.90 -6.73
CA MET A 76 14.40 7.33 -8.05
C MET A 76 15.24 6.05 -8.18
N CYS A 77 14.71 4.99 -8.77
CA CYS A 77 15.49 3.77 -8.95
C CYS A 77 16.44 3.87 -10.14
N SER A 78 17.51 3.09 -10.11
CA SER A 78 18.58 3.14 -11.11
C SER A 78 18.12 2.80 -12.53
N LYS A 79 17.00 2.07 -12.70
CA LYS A 79 16.39 1.72 -14.00
C LYS A 79 16.12 2.92 -14.90
N HIS A 80 15.92 4.10 -14.32
CA HIS A 80 15.59 5.32 -15.07
C HIS A 80 16.80 6.06 -15.61
N PHE A 81 18.01 5.53 -15.43
CA PHE A 81 19.24 6.10 -15.95
C PHE A 81 19.86 5.15 -16.99
N VAL A 82 20.66 5.71 -17.89
CA VAL A 82 21.30 4.94 -18.97
C VAL A 82 22.08 3.76 -18.38
N GLY A 83 21.79 2.56 -18.88
CA GLY A 83 22.42 1.31 -18.44
C GLY A 83 22.15 0.91 -16.99
N GLY A 84 21.18 1.53 -16.30
CA GLY A 84 20.84 1.17 -14.92
C GLY A 84 21.89 1.60 -13.87
N LYS A 85 22.78 2.53 -14.21
CA LYS A 85 23.94 2.91 -13.37
C LYS A 85 23.74 4.19 -12.56
N GLY A 86 22.56 4.81 -12.65
CA GLY A 86 22.31 6.11 -12.03
C GLY A 86 22.90 7.30 -12.83
N PRO A 87 22.92 8.50 -12.24
CA PRO A 87 23.51 9.68 -12.85
C PRO A 87 24.99 9.48 -13.10
N THR A 88 25.43 9.74 -14.33
CA THR A 88 26.84 9.76 -14.73
C THR A 88 27.24 11.15 -15.21
N ASP A 89 28.52 11.42 -15.40
CA ASP A 89 28.99 12.73 -15.88
C ASP A 89 28.48 13.02 -17.31
N ILE A 90 28.38 11.98 -18.13
CA ILE A 90 27.87 12.06 -19.52
C ILE A 90 26.34 12.11 -19.54
N HIS A 91 25.68 11.32 -18.68
CA HIS A 91 24.22 11.23 -18.59
C HIS A 91 23.77 11.49 -17.14
N PRO A 92 23.67 12.76 -16.71
CA PRO A 92 23.36 13.11 -15.32
C PRO A 92 21.86 13.06 -15.00
N ASP A 93 21.02 12.99 -16.03
CA ASP A 93 19.57 13.04 -15.93
C ASP A 93 18.92 11.69 -16.20
N PRO A 94 17.76 11.41 -15.57
CA PRO A 94 16.98 10.25 -15.91
C PRO A 94 16.38 10.37 -17.31
N MET A 95 16.19 9.22 -17.95
CA MET A 95 15.51 9.11 -19.23
C MET A 95 14.07 9.64 -19.07
N PRO A 96 13.57 10.48 -20.00
CA PRO A 96 12.22 11.01 -19.92
C PRO A 96 11.20 9.88 -19.94
N ALA A 97 10.19 9.99 -19.08
CA ALA A 97 8.98 9.21 -19.22
C ALA A 97 8.31 9.75 -20.48
N LEU A 98 8.65 9.19 -21.64
CA LEU A 98 7.85 9.37 -22.86
C LEU A 98 6.40 9.26 -22.40
N LEU A 99 5.59 10.28 -22.71
CA LEU A 99 4.20 10.44 -22.27
C LEU A 99 3.36 9.28 -22.80
N HIS A 100 3.62 8.07 -22.32
CA HIS A 100 3.00 6.87 -22.77
C HIS A 100 2.02 6.46 -21.69
N ASN A 101 0.90 7.18 -21.73
CA ASN A 101 -0.47 6.68 -21.65
C ASN A 101 -1.34 7.72 -20.96
N ASP A 102 -2.28 8.29 -21.72
CA ASP A 102 -3.47 8.94 -21.15
C ASP A 102 -4.16 8.04 -20.12
N GLU A 103 -4.05 6.72 -20.28
CA GLU A 103 -4.52 5.72 -19.31
C GLU A 103 -3.81 5.83 -17.94
N GLN A 104 -2.54 6.24 -17.86
CA GLN A 104 -1.85 6.47 -16.59
C GLN A 104 -2.31 7.77 -15.94
N LEU A 105 -2.43 8.87 -16.71
CA LEU A 105 -3.04 10.11 -16.23
C LEU A 105 -4.46 9.85 -15.69
N ARG A 106 -5.27 9.09 -16.43
CA ARG A 106 -6.59 8.64 -15.99
C ARG A 106 -6.53 7.82 -14.71
N ARG A 107 -5.60 6.87 -14.57
CA ARG A 107 -5.44 6.06 -13.35
C ARG A 107 -5.09 6.90 -12.12
N PHE A 108 -4.23 7.91 -12.26
CA PHE A 108 -3.90 8.83 -11.17
C PHE A 108 -5.04 9.79 -10.84
N GLN A 109 -5.81 10.23 -11.84
CA GLN A 109 -6.99 11.10 -11.66
C GLN A 109 -8.25 10.35 -11.20
N ARG A 110 -8.24 9.00 -11.20
CA ARG A 110 -9.37 8.21 -10.68
C ARG A 110 -9.52 8.49 -9.19
N LYS A 111 -10.52 9.31 -8.84
CA LYS A 111 -11.03 9.39 -7.48
C LYS A 111 -11.40 7.99 -7.03
N ARG A 112 -10.87 7.55 -5.89
CA ARG A 112 -11.26 6.28 -5.28
C ARG A 112 -12.78 6.23 -5.19
N LYS A 113 -13.38 5.14 -5.67
CA LYS A 113 -14.79 4.87 -5.40
C LYS A 113 -14.96 4.85 -3.88
N ALA A 114 -16.02 5.47 -3.38
CA ALA A 114 -16.35 5.39 -1.97
C ALA A 114 -16.40 3.90 -1.55
N PRO A 115 -15.95 3.54 -0.33
CA PRO A 115 -16.12 2.19 0.17
C PRO A 115 -17.56 1.75 -0.06
N THR A 116 -17.75 0.59 -0.70
CA THR A 116 -19.09 0.03 -0.88
C THR A 116 -19.73 -0.11 0.50
N PRO A 117 -20.92 0.45 0.74
CA PRO A 117 -21.60 0.27 2.01
C PRO A 117 -21.79 -1.22 2.23
N LYS A 118 -21.34 -1.74 3.39
CA LYS A 118 -21.66 -3.10 3.81
C LYS A 118 -23.19 -3.22 3.75
N SER A 119 -23.71 -4.21 3.03
CA SER A 119 -25.15 -4.48 3.02
C SER A 119 -25.63 -4.63 4.46
N LYS A 120 -26.75 -3.99 4.80
CA LYS A 120 -27.39 -4.20 6.10
C LYS A 120 -27.59 -5.70 6.30
N PRO A 121 -27.44 -6.24 7.53
CA PRO A 121 -27.71 -7.65 7.78
C PRO A 121 -29.12 -7.97 7.26
N ILE A 122 -29.22 -9.00 6.42
CA ILE A 122 -30.50 -9.52 5.97
C ILE A 122 -31.26 -9.88 7.24
N LYS A 123 -32.41 -9.24 7.48
CA LYS A 123 -33.36 -9.67 8.50
C LYS A 123 -33.99 -10.97 8.00
N VAL A 124 -33.28 -12.08 8.19
CA VAL A 124 -33.84 -13.41 7.94
C VAL A 124 -35.02 -13.57 8.90
N SER A 125 -36.19 -13.89 8.37
CA SER A 125 -37.36 -14.07 9.21
C SER A 125 -37.14 -15.33 10.07
N LYS A 126 -37.64 -15.35 11.31
CA LYS A 126 -37.48 -16.52 12.22
C LYS A 126 -37.98 -17.84 11.59
N LYS A 127 -38.84 -17.76 10.58
CA LYS A 127 -39.43 -18.91 9.87
C LYS A 127 -38.41 -19.60 8.98
N ASP A 128 -37.53 -18.84 8.31
CA ASP A 128 -36.55 -19.39 7.36
C ASP A 128 -35.37 -20.09 8.08
N VAL A 129 -35.07 -19.67 9.31
CA VAL A 129 -34.05 -20.31 10.16
C VAL A 129 -34.53 -21.67 10.67
N SER A 130 -35.83 -21.83 10.93
CA SER A 130 -36.44 -23.09 11.40
C SER A 130 -36.29 -24.20 10.37
N THR A 131 -36.60 -23.89 9.10
CA THR A 131 -36.60 -24.88 8.02
C THR A 131 -35.19 -25.38 7.69
N ALA A 132 -34.19 -24.50 7.72
CA ALA A 132 -32.80 -24.91 7.51
C ALA A 132 -32.26 -25.77 8.68
N ALA A 133 -32.63 -25.43 9.92
CA ALA A 133 -32.25 -26.22 11.09
C ALA A 133 -32.90 -27.62 11.08
N GLU A 134 -34.17 -27.70 10.69
CA GLU A 134 -34.91 -28.97 10.53
C GLU A 134 -34.27 -29.84 9.43
N CYS A 135 -33.92 -29.27 8.28
CA CYS A 135 -33.21 -30.00 7.22
C CYS A 135 -31.85 -30.55 7.68
N LEU A 136 -31.08 -29.81 8.49
CA LEU A 136 -29.78 -30.27 9.00
C LEU A 136 -29.93 -31.41 10.01
N LEU A 137 -30.93 -31.34 10.90
CA LEU A 137 -31.24 -32.43 11.83
C LEU A 137 -31.71 -33.69 11.08
N GLN A 138 -32.55 -33.52 10.05
CA GLN A 138 -33.02 -34.61 9.20
C GLN A 138 -31.86 -35.32 8.49
N LEU A 139 -30.89 -34.56 7.96
CA LEU A 139 -29.70 -35.12 7.31
C LEU A 139 -28.79 -35.87 8.29
N SER A 140 -28.68 -35.39 9.54
CA SER A 140 -27.89 -36.07 10.57
C SER A 140 -28.46 -37.44 10.95
N ASN A 141 -29.78 -37.60 10.89
CA ASN A 141 -30.47 -38.84 11.24
C ASN A 141 -30.45 -39.91 10.13
N GLN A 142 -30.03 -39.57 8.91
CA GLN A 142 -29.94 -40.53 7.80
C GLN A 142 -28.57 -41.21 7.65
N LEU A 143 -27.58 -40.88 8.51
CA LEU A 143 -26.18 -41.32 8.36
C LEU A 143 -25.73 -42.43 9.32
N LEU A 144 -26.63 -43.22 9.90
CA LEU A 144 -26.24 -44.38 10.71
C LEU A 144 -26.61 -45.71 10.04
N PRO A 145 -25.60 -46.45 9.56
CA PRO A 145 -25.54 -47.89 9.70
C PRO A 145 -24.57 -48.26 10.81
N GLU A 146 -25.14 -48.80 11.88
CA GLU A 146 -24.62 -49.86 12.77
C GLU A 146 -23.25 -50.46 12.36
N HIS A 147 -22.22 -50.25 13.17
CA HIS A 147 -21.23 -51.31 13.43
C HIS A 147 -20.55 -51.08 14.80
N GLU A 148 -21.04 -51.85 15.76
CA GLU A 148 -20.40 -52.27 17.01
C GLU A 148 -18.89 -52.54 16.89
N SER A 149 -18.21 -52.44 18.04
CA SER A 149 -16.93 -53.09 18.40
C SER A 149 -15.73 -52.18 18.64
N SER A 150 -15.56 -51.89 19.93
CA SER A 150 -14.32 -51.76 20.72
C SER A 150 -12.97 -51.52 20.02
N SER A 151 -12.27 -50.46 20.41
CA SER A 151 -11.21 -50.57 21.42
C SER A 151 -10.61 -49.19 21.74
N SER A 152 -10.24 -49.04 23.00
CA SER A 152 -9.69 -47.85 23.64
C SER A 152 -8.30 -47.46 23.16
N VAL A 153 -8.06 -46.16 22.98
CA VAL A 153 -6.80 -45.52 23.41
C VAL A 153 -7.03 -44.03 23.66
N SER A 154 -6.77 -43.66 24.90
CA SER A 154 -6.76 -42.32 25.49
C SER A 154 -5.47 -41.57 25.16
N LEU A 155 -5.55 -40.32 24.68
CA LEU A 155 -4.47 -39.33 24.80
C LEU A 155 -5.02 -37.89 24.88
N ASP A 156 -4.34 -37.10 25.70
CA ASP A 156 -4.72 -35.85 26.38
C ASP A 156 -4.87 -34.58 25.52
N PRO A 157 -5.46 -33.50 26.08
CA PRO A 157 -5.94 -32.35 25.33
C PRO A 157 -5.00 -31.14 25.48
N GLU A 158 -4.09 -30.90 24.54
CA GLU A 158 -3.42 -29.59 24.46
C GLU A 158 -2.73 -29.36 23.10
N SER A 159 -3.48 -28.83 22.13
CA SER A 159 -2.94 -28.12 20.97
C SER A 159 -4.10 -27.57 20.14
N ILE A 160 -3.97 -26.32 19.69
CA ILE A 160 -4.88 -25.55 18.81
C ILE A 160 -5.84 -24.61 19.55
N VAL A 161 -5.25 -23.57 20.14
CA VAL A 161 -5.90 -22.25 20.27
C VAL A 161 -4.99 -21.25 19.56
N ALA A 162 -5.23 -21.02 18.28
CA ALA A 162 -4.68 -19.86 17.59
C ALA A 162 -5.43 -19.64 16.29
N CYS A 163 -6.50 -18.85 16.32
CA CYS A 163 -6.76 -17.89 15.25
C CYS A 163 -7.82 -16.88 15.68
N THR A 164 -7.45 -15.62 15.50
CA THR A 164 -8.28 -14.42 15.32
C THR A 164 -8.79 -13.68 16.55
N GLU A 165 -7.91 -12.88 17.14
CA GLU A 165 -8.22 -11.63 17.86
C GLU A 165 -6.96 -10.74 17.78
N ASN A 166 -6.94 -9.41 17.65
CA ASN A 166 -7.89 -8.37 17.31
C ASN A 166 -7.05 -7.12 16.98
N MET A 167 -7.37 -6.43 15.88
CA MET A 167 -6.85 -5.10 15.55
C MET A 167 -7.68 -4.02 16.27
N THR A 168 -7.10 -3.37 17.28
CA THR A 168 -7.40 -1.99 17.71
C THR A 168 -6.08 -1.44 18.31
N VAL A 169 -5.59 -0.22 18.07
CA VAL A 169 -6.17 1.11 18.33
C VAL A 169 -5.33 2.18 17.58
N GLY A 170 -5.99 3.21 17.05
CA GLY A 170 -5.49 4.59 17.20
C GLY A 170 -5.02 5.33 15.95
N CYS A 171 -5.88 6.19 15.38
CA CYS A 171 -5.43 7.49 14.87
C CYS A 171 -6.57 8.52 14.89
N GLU A 172 -6.68 9.25 16.00
CA GLU A 172 -7.46 10.47 16.11
C GLU A 172 -6.78 11.60 15.31
N LYS A 173 -7.37 12.03 14.19
CA LYS A 173 -7.09 13.35 13.58
C LYS A 173 -8.33 13.90 12.87
N GLU A 174 -9.32 14.30 13.63
CA GLU A 174 -10.30 15.29 13.20
C GLU A 174 -10.22 16.47 14.16
N HIS A 175 -10.13 17.70 13.63
CA HIS A 175 -10.55 18.99 14.26
C HIS A 175 -9.76 20.25 13.84
N LYS A 176 -9.24 20.37 12.61
CA LYS A 176 -8.77 21.70 12.12
C LYS A 176 -9.24 22.14 10.73
N GLN A 177 -10.13 21.39 10.07
CA GLN A 177 -10.66 21.79 8.75
C GLN A 177 -11.97 22.60 8.82
N ILE A 178 -12.72 22.57 9.93
CA ILE A 178 -14.07 23.17 10.00
C ILE A 178 -14.02 24.69 10.26
N ALA A 179 -12.98 25.23 10.91
CA ALA A 179 -12.92 26.66 11.23
C ALA A 179 -12.59 27.56 10.01
N TYR A 180 -12.00 27.03 8.94
CA TYR A 180 -11.61 27.84 7.77
C TYR A 180 -12.81 28.17 6.87
N LEU A 181 -13.83 27.30 6.82
CA LEU A 181 -14.97 27.44 5.90
C LEU A 181 -16.10 28.33 6.44
N GLN A 182 -16.04 28.76 7.70
CA GLN A 182 -16.99 29.73 8.25
C GLN A 182 -16.53 31.19 8.12
N ASN A 183 -15.25 31.45 7.83
CA ASN A 183 -14.74 32.82 7.66
C ASN A 183 -14.80 33.36 6.22
N ILE A 184 -15.00 32.51 5.20
CA ILE A 184 -15.06 32.98 3.80
C ILE A 184 -16.47 33.47 3.43
N LYS A 185 -17.51 33.07 4.16
CA LYS A 185 -18.90 33.49 3.86
C LYS A 185 -19.28 34.87 4.43
N LYS A 186 -18.39 35.55 5.16
CA LYS A 186 -18.66 36.88 5.74
C LYS A 186 -18.08 38.06 4.94
N PHE A 187 -17.32 37.81 3.87
CA PHE A 187 -16.67 38.86 3.06
C PHE A 187 -17.27 39.05 1.66
N LYS A 188 -18.48 38.54 1.42
CA LYS A 188 -19.16 38.64 0.12
C LYS A 188 -20.54 39.30 0.20
N LEU A 189 -20.67 40.27 1.09
CA LEU A 189 -21.82 41.18 1.20
C LEU A 189 -21.29 42.50 1.76
N PHE A 190 -20.64 43.28 0.90
CA PHE A 190 -20.62 44.75 0.82
C PHE A 190 -20.03 45.13 -0.53
#